data_AF-A0A3B4X0C9-F1
#
_entry.id   AF-A0A3B4X0C9-F1
#
_cell.length_a   1.000
_cell.length_b   1.000
_cell.length_c   1.000
_cell.angle_alpha   90.00
_cell.angle_beta   90.00
_cell.angle_gamma   90.00
#
_symmetry.space_group_name_H-M   'P 1'
#
loop_
_entity.id
_entity.type
_entity.pdbx_description
1 polymer ?
#
loop_
_entity_poly.entity_id
_entity_poly.type
_entity_poly.pdbx_seq_one_letter_code
_entity_poly.pdbx_strand_id
1 'polypeptide(L)'
;MSACVRALKSRLSALLPAGFTSLLRRNHPVRFPAGGRRMSHTQTGEDLRPLEGVRVLDLTRVLAGPFATMILGDLGAEVIKVERPGAGDDTRAWGPPFVSSESAYFLSVNRNKKSVAVDLKHPRGAQIIQQLTGVCDVLVEN
;
A
#
# COMPACT_ATOMS: atom_id res chain seq x y z
N MET A 1 19.38 -13.32 7.58
CA MET A 1 18.46 -12.47 8.35
C MET A 1 18.85 -12.52 9.83
N SER A 2 19.35 -11.40 10.37
CA SER A 2 19.88 -11.29 11.74
C SER A 2 18.82 -11.56 12.80
N ALA A 3 19.23 -12.17 13.92
CA ALA A 3 18.39 -12.60 15.05
C ALA A 3 17.52 -11.46 15.64
N CYS A 4 17.95 -10.21 15.52
CA CYS A 4 17.22 -9.02 15.95
C CYS A 4 15.85 -8.85 15.24
N VAL A 5 15.76 -9.21 13.96
CA VAL A 5 14.51 -9.09 13.17
C VAL A 5 13.48 -10.15 13.55
N ARG A 6 13.90 -11.31 14.09
CA ARG A 6 12.96 -12.36 14.54
C ARG A 6 12.30 -12.01 15.87
N ALA A 7 13.03 -11.36 16.78
CA ALA A 7 12.50 -10.95 18.09
C ALA A 7 11.46 -9.83 17.99
N LEU A 8 11.58 -8.95 16.99
CA LEU A 8 10.59 -7.91 16.70
C LEU A 8 9.30 -8.54 16.13
N LYS A 9 9.41 -9.50 15.21
CA LYS A 9 8.26 -10.21 14.63
C LYS A 9 7.43 -11.00 15.65
N SER A 10 8.05 -11.61 16.67
CA SER A 10 7.33 -12.45 17.65
C SER A 10 6.57 -11.66 18.72
N ARG A 11 6.97 -10.42 19.02
CA ARG A 11 6.25 -9.55 19.98
C ARG A 11 5.14 -8.70 19.35
N LEU A 12 5.12 -8.57 18.01
CA LEU A 12 4.19 -7.69 17.29
C LEU A 12 2.96 -8.42 16.72
N SER A 13 3.00 -9.74 16.54
CA SER A 13 1.85 -10.51 16.03
C SER A 13 0.70 -10.67 17.02
N ALA A 14 0.93 -10.46 18.32
CA ALA A 14 -0.06 -10.67 19.38
C ALA A 14 -1.07 -9.52 19.55
N LEU A 15 -0.85 -8.38 18.89
CA LEU A 15 -1.65 -7.15 19.04
C LEU A 15 -2.54 -6.84 17.83
N LEU A 16 -2.52 -7.70 16.81
CA LEU A 16 -3.21 -7.46 15.55
C LEU A 16 -4.46 -8.35 15.42
N PRO A 17 -5.58 -7.81 14.90
CA PRO A 17 -6.71 -8.64 14.49
C PRO A 17 -6.25 -9.68 13.45
N ALA A 18 -6.88 -10.86 13.45
CA ALA A 18 -6.45 -12.02 12.65
C ALA A 18 -6.25 -11.74 11.14
N GLY A 19 -6.84 -10.68 10.59
CA GLY A 19 -6.69 -10.26 9.19
C GLY A 19 -5.45 -9.41 8.85
N PHE A 20 -4.75 -8.83 9.83
CA PHE A 20 -3.62 -7.91 9.57
C PHE A 20 -2.27 -8.59 9.34
N THR A 21 -2.14 -9.84 9.76
CA THR A 21 -0.86 -10.58 9.69
C THR A 21 -0.38 -10.80 8.25
N SER A 22 -1.29 -10.84 7.27
CA SER A 22 -0.95 -10.97 5.85
C SER A 22 -0.27 -9.70 5.31
N LEU A 23 -0.70 -8.51 5.74
CA LEU A 23 -0.10 -7.23 5.34
C LEU A 23 1.34 -7.08 5.87
N LEU A 24 1.65 -7.70 7.01
CA LEU A 24 3.01 -7.70 7.57
C LEU A 24 3.95 -8.73 6.94
N ARG A 25 3.44 -9.70 6.17
CA ARG A 25 4.32 -10.65 5.45
C ARG A 25 4.85 -10.02 4.17
N ARG A 26 6.16 -9.99 4.03
CA ARG A 26 6.84 -9.67 2.77
C ARG A 26 6.97 -10.97 1.97
N ASN A 27 6.29 -11.05 0.83
CA ASN A 27 6.34 -12.23 -0.04
C ASN A 27 7.48 -12.15 -1.06
N HIS A 28 7.96 -10.95 -1.40
CA HIS A 28 9.09 -10.74 -2.30
C HIS A 28 10.12 -9.76 -1.71
N PRO A 29 11.43 -10.08 -1.78
CA PRO A 29 12.47 -9.10 -1.49
C PRO A 29 12.51 -8.04 -2.59
N VAL A 30 12.71 -6.77 -2.20
CA VAL A 30 12.96 -5.69 -3.16
C VAL A 30 14.20 -6.04 -3.98
N ARG A 31 14.03 -6.21 -5.29
CA ARG A 31 15.15 -6.37 -6.21
C ARG A 31 15.54 -5.00 -6.73
N PHE A 32 16.49 -4.36 -6.05
CA PHE A 32 17.19 -3.24 -6.68
C PHE A 32 18.06 -3.82 -7.81
N PRO A 33 17.98 -3.32 -9.05
CA PRO A 33 18.98 -3.64 -10.05
C PRO A 33 20.33 -3.22 -9.48
N ALA A 34 21.26 -4.17 -9.34
CA ALA A 34 22.58 -3.91 -8.79
C ALA A 34 23.20 -2.71 -9.52
N GLY A 35 23.67 -1.73 -8.75
CA GLY A 35 24.18 -0.45 -9.24
C GLY A 35 25.19 -0.63 -10.37
N GLY A 36 24.71 -0.45 -11.59
CA GLY A 36 25.47 -0.52 -12.81
C GLY A 36 24.63 0.17 -13.87
N ARG A 37 25.16 1.25 -14.44
CA ARG A 37 24.51 2.03 -15.49
C ARG A 37 24.46 1.18 -16.76
N ARG A 38 23.52 0.23 -16.85
CA ARG A 38 23.26 -0.49 -18.08
C ARG A 38 22.36 0.39 -18.93
N MET A 39 22.95 1.06 -19.93
CA MET A 39 22.21 1.64 -21.04
C MET A 39 21.22 0.59 -21.56
N SER A 40 19.98 1.00 -21.74
CA SER A 40 18.83 0.13 -21.96
C SER A 40 19.04 -0.82 -23.14
N HIS A 41 19.13 -2.12 -22.85
CA HIS A 41 18.41 -3.05 -23.72
C HIS A 41 16.94 -2.73 -23.51
N THR A 42 16.28 -2.18 -24.52
CA THR A 42 14.82 -2.13 -24.56
C THR A 42 14.34 -3.57 -24.46
N GLN A 43 14.01 -4.01 -23.25
CA GLN A 43 13.22 -5.23 -23.08
C GLN A 43 11.84 -4.87 -23.64
N THR A 44 11.66 -5.08 -24.93
CA THR A 44 10.35 -5.16 -25.55
C THR A 44 9.74 -6.46 -25.05
N GLY A 45 8.99 -6.40 -23.95
CA GLY A 45 8.46 -7.59 -23.30
C GLY A 45 7.18 -7.28 -22.54
N GLU A 46 6.17 -8.07 -22.84
CA GLU A 46 4.77 -8.08 -22.38
C GLU A 46 4.53 -8.03 -20.85
N ASP A 47 5.54 -7.83 -19.99
CA ASP A 47 5.45 -7.92 -18.52
C ASP A 47 6.37 -6.93 -17.77
N LEU A 48 6.40 -5.65 -18.18
CA LEU A 48 7.16 -4.64 -17.44
C LEU A 48 6.42 -4.23 -16.15
N ARG A 49 6.84 -4.81 -15.02
CA ARG A 49 6.43 -4.40 -13.65
C ARG A 49 7.60 -3.75 -12.91
N PRO A 50 8.00 -2.52 -13.28
CA PRO A 50 9.24 -1.90 -12.80
C PRO A 50 9.26 -1.64 -11.28
N LEU A 51 8.10 -1.60 -10.62
CA LEU A 51 7.98 -1.45 -9.17
C LEU A 51 7.62 -2.77 -8.46
N GLU A 52 7.77 -3.91 -9.13
CA GLU A 52 7.57 -5.20 -8.48
C GLU A 52 8.46 -5.36 -7.23
N GLY A 53 7.83 -5.76 -6.13
CA GLY A 53 8.48 -5.93 -4.83
C GLY A 53 8.54 -4.64 -3.99
N VAL A 54 8.22 -3.47 -4.55
CA VAL A 54 8.06 -2.23 -3.79
C VAL A 54 6.71 -2.24 -3.08
N ARG A 55 6.69 -1.87 -1.79
CA ARG A 55 5.45 -1.73 -1.02
C ARG A 55 5.21 -0.28 -0.61
N VAL A 56 4.01 0.23 -0.92
CA VAL A 56 3.60 1.61 -0.65
C VAL A 56 2.52 1.60 0.43
N LEU A 57 2.73 2.37 1.49
CA LEU A 57 1.68 2.72 2.45
C LEU A 57 1.02 4.02 1.99
N ASP A 58 -0.24 3.92 1.58
CA ASP A 58 -1.01 5.02 1.03
C ASP A 58 -1.98 5.57 2.09
N LEU A 59 -1.66 6.73 2.66
CA LEU A 59 -2.52 7.50 3.59
C LEU A 59 -3.27 8.64 2.87
N THR A 60 -3.21 8.66 1.54
CA THR A 60 -3.71 9.76 0.71
C THR A 60 -5.23 9.76 0.55
N ARG A 61 -5.78 10.90 0.17
CA ARG A 61 -7.23 11.09 -0.01
C ARG A 61 -7.55 11.94 -1.23
N VAL A 62 -8.80 11.83 -1.68
CA VAL A 62 -9.37 12.63 -2.76
C VAL A 62 -8.77 12.32 -4.14
N LEU A 63 -7.76 13.06 -4.60
CA LEU A 63 -7.30 12.97 -5.99
C LEU A 63 -5.78 12.88 -6.14
N ALA A 64 -5.03 13.91 -5.75
CA ALA A 64 -3.62 14.01 -6.10
C ALA A 64 -2.79 12.83 -5.60
N GLY A 65 -2.89 12.52 -4.30
CA GLY A 65 -2.20 11.37 -3.72
C GLY A 65 -2.75 10.02 -4.19
N PRO A 66 -4.09 9.80 -4.26
CA PRO A 66 -4.63 8.56 -4.77
C PRO A 66 -4.22 8.27 -6.21
N PHE A 67 -4.20 9.30 -7.06
CA PHE A 67 -3.76 9.19 -8.45
C PHE A 67 -2.27 8.84 -8.57
N ALA A 68 -1.41 9.49 -7.78
CA ALA A 68 0.02 9.19 -7.75
C ALA A 68 0.28 7.74 -7.32
N THR A 69 -0.33 7.30 -6.22
CA THR A 69 -0.16 5.94 -5.70
C THR A 69 -0.82 4.88 -6.57
N MET A 70 -1.89 5.21 -7.28
CA MET A 70 -2.48 4.34 -8.31
C MET A 70 -1.48 4.08 -9.43
N ILE A 71 -0.77 5.10 -9.92
CA ILE A 71 0.28 4.90 -10.94
C ILE A 71 1.37 3.96 -10.40
N LEU A 72 1.76 4.08 -9.12
CA LEU A 72 2.72 3.14 -8.52
C LEU A 72 2.19 1.70 -8.54
N GLY A 73 0.91 1.50 -8.23
CA GLY A 73 0.23 0.20 -8.32
C GLY A 73 0.17 -0.34 -9.75
N ASP A 74 -0.17 0.51 -10.72
CA ASP A 74 -0.18 0.18 -12.15
C ASP A 74 1.21 -0.25 -12.64
N LEU A 75 2.28 0.33 -12.08
CA LEU A 75 3.68 -0.05 -12.34
C LEU A 75 4.16 -1.28 -11.55
N GLY A 76 3.27 -1.94 -10.80
CA GLY A 76 3.52 -3.22 -10.15
C GLY A 76 3.81 -3.16 -8.64
N ALA A 77 3.76 -1.99 -8.01
CA ALA A 77 3.93 -1.88 -6.56
C ALA A 77 2.75 -2.49 -5.80
N GLU A 78 3.01 -3.02 -4.61
CA GLU A 78 1.96 -3.39 -3.66
C GLU A 78 1.52 -2.15 -2.87
N VAL A 79 0.35 -1.61 -3.19
CA VAL A 79 -0.18 -0.41 -2.52
C VAL A 79 -1.21 -0.81 -1.46
N ILE A 80 -0.98 -0.38 -0.22
CA ILE A 80 -1.87 -0.59 0.93
C ILE A 80 -2.47 0.77 1.30
N LYS A 81 -3.72 1.02 0.90
CA LYS A 81 -4.47 2.21 1.27
C LYS A 81 -5.05 2.06 2.67
N VAL A 82 -4.78 3.04 3.52
CA VAL A 82 -5.37 3.15 4.85
C VAL A 82 -6.55 4.11 4.78
N GLU A 83 -7.70 3.68 5.29
CA GLU A 83 -8.91 4.47 5.25
C GLU A 83 -9.57 4.58 6.63
N ARG A 84 -10.51 5.52 6.76
CA ARG A 84 -11.28 5.68 8.00
C ARG A 84 -12.27 4.52 8.17
N PRO A 85 -12.39 3.94 9.37
CA PRO A 85 -13.44 2.98 9.65
C PRO A 85 -14.84 3.56 9.38
N GLY A 86 -15.72 2.75 8.77
CA GLY A 86 -17.09 3.12 8.43
C GLY A 86 -17.23 4.01 7.20
N ALA A 87 -16.44 5.09 7.09
CA ALA A 87 -16.58 6.08 6.03
C ALA A 87 -15.66 5.88 4.82
N GLY A 88 -14.45 5.36 5.03
CA GLY A 88 -13.43 5.26 4.00
C GLY A 88 -12.82 6.62 3.56
N ASP A 89 -12.30 6.66 2.34
CA ASP A 89 -12.00 7.89 1.59
C ASP A 89 -13.30 8.67 1.28
N ASP A 90 -13.28 10.01 1.33
CA ASP A 90 -14.47 10.83 1.05
C ASP A 90 -15.05 10.56 -0.35
N THR A 91 -14.16 10.28 -1.31
CA THR A 91 -14.54 10.08 -2.71
C THR A 91 -15.40 8.84 -2.93
N ARG A 92 -15.47 7.88 -1.98
CA ARG A 92 -16.37 6.72 -2.07
C ARG A 92 -17.85 7.13 -2.19
N ALA A 93 -18.22 8.24 -1.57
CA ALA A 93 -19.57 8.79 -1.58
C ALA A 93 -19.79 9.86 -2.68
N TRP A 94 -18.74 10.29 -3.39
CA TRP A 94 -18.82 11.38 -4.36
C TRP A 94 -19.28 10.87 -5.73
N GLY A 95 -20.58 10.73 -5.91
CA GLY A 95 -21.20 10.47 -7.22
C GLY A 95 -22.31 11.48 -7.53
N PRO A 96 -23.09 11.26 -8.60
CA PRO A 96 -23.00 10.18 -9.60
C PRO A 96 -21.85 10.35 -10.62
N PRO A 97 -21.48 9.27 -11.38
CA PRO A 97 -22.09 7.94 -11.38
C PRO A 97 -21.54 7.03 -10.28
N PHE A 98 -22.39 6.08 -9.85
CA PHE A 98 -22.02 5.00 -8.94
C PHE A 98 -21.98 3.67 -9.71
N VAL A 99 -21.00 2.83 -9.39
CA VAL A 99 -20.93 1.43 -9.82
C VAL A 99 -21.24 0.59 -8.59
N SER A 100 -22.40 -0.06 -8.58
CA SER A 100 -22.96 -0.67 -7.37
C SER A 100 -23.07 0.37 -6.24
N SER A 101 -22.39 0.16 -5.10
CA SER A 101 -22.40 1.08 -3.95
C SER A 101 -21.21 2.04 -3.92
N GLU A 102 -20.30 1.97 -4.90
CA GLU A 102 -19.05 2.74 -4.90
C GLU A 102 -19.08 3.83 -5.97
N SER A 103 -18.57 5.01 -5.64
CA SER A 103 -18.40 6.09 -6.62
C SER A 103 -17.44 5.68 -7.74
N ALA A 104 -17.81 5.98 -8.98
CA ALA A 104 -16.90 5.86 -10.12
C ALA A 104 -15.65 6.73 -9.96
N TYR A 105 -15.75 7.86 -9.24
CA TYR A 105 -14.61 8.70 -8.87
C TYR A 105 -13.60 7.89 -8.07
N PHE A 106 -14.02 7.30 -6.95
CA PHE A 106 -13.15 6.50 -6.10
C PHE A 106 -12.51 5.33 -6.87
N LEU A 107 -13.32 4.60 -7.64
CA LEU A 107 -12.85 3.47 -8.44
C LEU A 107 -11.81 3.87 -9.49
N SER A 108 -11.95 5.06 -10.09
CA SER A 108 -11.05 5.52 -11.15
C SER A 108 -9.61 5.78 -10.67
N VAL A 109 -9.42 6.12 -9.39
CA VAL A 109 -8.12 6.48 -8.81
C VAL A 109 -7.64 5.55 -7.69
N ASN A 110 -8.31 4.42 -7.45
CA ASN A 110 -7.93 3.46 -6.40
C ASN A 110 -7.89 1.98 -6.86
N ARG A 111 -7.91 1.70 -8.16
CA ARG A 111 -7.58 0.36 -8.68
C ARG A 111 -6.15 -0.05 -8.29
N ASN A 112 -5.86 -1.36 -8.31
CA ASN A 112 -4.56 -1.95 -7.96
C ASN A 112 -4.08 -1.67 -6.51
N LYS A 113 -5.01 -1.26 -5.63
CA LYS A 113 -4.74 -1.06 -4.19
C LYS A 113 -5.47 -2.08 -3.34
N LYS A 114 -4.82 -2.50 -2.26
CA LYS A 114 -5.49 -3.12 -1.10
C LYS A 114 -5.99 -2.02 -0.19
N SER A 115 -7.08 -2.26 0.54
CA SER A 115 -7.64 -1.30 1.49
C SER A 115 -7.71 -1.89 2.89
N VAL A 116 -7.41 -1.08 3.89
CA VAL A 116 -7.57 -1.42 5.29
C VAL A 116 -8.12 -0.23 6.08
N ALA A 117 -9.13 -0.46 6.91
CA ALA A 117 -9.69 0.55 7.78
C ALA A 117 -8.90 0.63 9.09
N VAL A 118 -8.34 1.80 9.41
CA VAL A 118 -7.61 2.06 10.67
C VAL A 118 -8.01 3.40 11.25
N ASP A 119 -8.45 3.40 12.51
CA ASP A 119 -8.66 4.65 13.25
C ASP A 119 -7.32 5.18 13.78
N LEU A 120 -6.75 6.18 13.09
CA LEU A 120 -5.48 6.81 13.47
C LEU A 120 -5.53 7.58 14.79
N LYS A 121 -6.73 7.95 15.28
CA LYS A 121 -6.87 8.66 16.56
C LYS A 121 -6.80 7.70 17.75
N HIS A 122 -7.06 6.41 17.53
CA HIS A 122 -6.93 5.40 18.56
C HIS A 122 -5.44 5.01 18.70
N PRO A 123 -4.88 4.89 19.93
CA PRO A 123 -3.47 4.49 20.13
C PRO A 123 -3.06 3.19 19.41
N ARG A 124 -3.92 2.17 19.43
CA ARG A 124 -3.77 0.95 18.61
C ARG A 124 -3.66 1.22 17.11
N GLY A 125 -4.40 2.17 16.56
CA GLY A 125 -4.29 2.53 15.14
C GLY A 125 -2.95 3.14 14.80
N ALA A 126 -2.43 4.03 15.66
CA ALA A 126 -1.07 4.55 15.51
C ALA A 126 -0.02 3.43 15.54
N GLN A 127 -0.17 2.44 16.42
CA GLN A 127 0.72 1.27 16.48
C GLN A 127 0.64 0.43 15.19
N ILE A 128 -0.56 0.22 14.65
CA ILE A 128 -0.76 -0.49 13.38
C ILE A 128 -0.04 0.24 12.24
N ILE A 129 -0.16 1.56 12.15
CA ILE A 129 0.55 2.33 11.12
C ILE A 129 2.05 2.23 11.28
N GLN A 130 2.59 2.37 12.49
CA GLN A 130 4.02 2.22 12.73
C GLN A 130 4.54 0.84 12.28
N GLN A 131 3.76 -0.22 12.52
CA GLN A 131 4.10 -1.57 12.07
C GLN A 131 4.06 -1.70 10.54
N LEU A 132 3.05 -1.13 9.88
CA LEU A 132 2.93 -1.13 8.43
C LEU A 132 4.07 -0.33 7.79
N THR A 133 4.39 0.85 8.32
CA THR A 133 5.53 1.65 7.86
C THR A 133 6.84 0.86 7.98
N GLY A 134 7.02 0.04 9.03
CA GLY A 134 8.20 -0.81 9.20
C GLY A 134 8.38 -1.92 8.15
N VAL A 135 7.36 -2.20 7.32
CA VAL A 135 7.41 -3.19 6.23
C VAL A 135 7.19 -2.60 4.84
N CYS A 136 6.90 -1.30 4.74
CA CYS A 136 6.73 -0.57 3.48
C CYS A 136 8.02 0.17 3.11
N ASP A 137 8.21 0.42 1.82
CA ASP A 137 9.35 1.15 1.27
C ASP A 137 9.07 2.65 1.11
N VAL A 138 7.81 2.99 0.86
CA VAL A 138 7.34 4.37 0.63
C VAL A 138 6.08 4.59 1.45
N LEU A 139 5.97 5.76 2.07
CA LEU A 139 4.74 6.29 2.66
C LEU A 139 4.34 7.54 1.88
N VAL A 140 3.06 7.66 1.55
CA VAL A 140 2.50 8.84 0.87
C VAL A 140 1.29 9.36 1.65
N GLU A 141 1.21 10.67 1.83
CA GLU A 141 0.12 11.38 2.51
C GLU A 141 -0.13 12.73 1.82
N ASN A 142 -1.36 13.27 1.92
CA ASN A 142 -1.76 14.60 1.44
C ASN A 142 -3.06 15.10 2.07
#